data_AF-A0A2V2ZZN4-F1
#
_entry.id   AF-A0A2V2ZZN4-F1
#
_cell.length_a   1.000
_cell.length_b   1.000
_cell.length_c   1.000
_cell.angle_alpha   90.00
_cell.angle_beta   90.00
_cell.angle_gamma   90.00
#
_symmetry.space_group_name_H-M   'P 1'
#
loop_
_entity.id
_entity.type
_entity.pdbx_description
1 polymer ?
#
loop_
_entity_poly.entity_id
_entity_poly.type
_entity_poly.pdbx_seq_one_letter_code
_entity_poly.pdbx_strand_id
1 'polypeptide(L)'
;MNKTDLMTFKMTKKYEAAAKELILEGFLERFGFIDHSLNPDLNNITETYNKEGSLFLIGLIEEQLVCTGALTKESGDTCRLQRMSVKLAFRNRAC
;
A
#
# COMPACT_ATOMS: atom_id res chain seq x y z
N MET A 1 -1.21 -23.18 13.64
CA MET A 1 -0.97 -22.04 12.74
C MET A 1 -0.08 -21.06 13.48
N ASN A 2 1.18 -20.89 13.07
CA ASN A 2 2.02 -19.85 13.66
C ASN A 2 1.41 -18.51 13.28
N LYS A 3 1.06 -17.72 14.29
CA LYS A 3 0.54 -16.37 14.12
C LYS A 3 1.65 -15.56 13.44
N THR A 4 1.45 -15.20 12.18
CA THR A 4 2.39 -14.33 11.50
C THR A 4 2.25 -12.95 12.11
N ASP A 5 3.30 -12.46 12.79
CA ASP A 5 3.24 -11.22 13.55
C ASP A 5 3.29 -10.02 12.59
N LEU A 6 2.11 -9.60 12.13
CA LEU A 6 1.94 -8.46 11.25
C LEU A 6 2.00 -7.18 12.08
N MET A 7 2.98 -6.34 11.78
CA MET A 7 3.11 -5.02 12.38
C MET A 7 2.76 -3.94 11.37
N THR A 8 1.84 -3.04 11.73
CA THR A 8 1.43 -1.92 10.87
C THR A 8 2.15 -0.63 11.24
N PHE A 9 2.69 0.05 10.24
CA PHE A 9 3.36 1.34 10.42
C PHE A 9 2.83 2.38 9.43
N LYS A 10 2.92 3.65 9.80
CA LYS A 10 2.73 4.74 8.84
C LYS A 10 3.85 4.70 7.80
N MET A 11 3.51 4.93 6.53
CA MET A 11 4.48 5.02 5.44
C MET A 11 5.58 6.04 5.75
N THR A 12 6.81 5.68 5.42
CA THR A 12 7.98 6.58 5.44
C THR A 12 8.80 6.38 4.17
N LYS A 13 9.69 7.34 3.86
CA LYS A 13 10.52 7.28 2.65
C LYS A 13 11.36 6.00 2.55
N LYS A 14 11.74 5.39 3.68
CA LYS A 14 12.45 4.10 3.74
C LYS A 14 11.73 2.99 2.97
N TYR A 15 10.40 2.95 3.03
CA TYR A 15 9.59 1.85 2.47
C TYR A 15 8.91 2.21 1.15
N GLU A 16 9.08 3.43 0.66
CA GLU A 16 8.36 3.93 -0.52
C GLU A 16 8.64 3.13 -1.78
N ALA A 17 9.89 2.76 -2.02
CA ALA A 17 10.27 1.95 -3.18
C ALA A 17 9.62 0.56 -3.13
N ALA A 18 9.71 -0.13 -1.99
CA ALA A 18 9.12 -1.44 -1.79
C ALA A 18 7.59 -1.43 -1.88
N ALA A 19 6.96 -0.36 -1.39
CA ALA A 19 5.51 -0.19 -1.49
C ALA A 19 5.06 0.05 -2.93
N LYS A 20 5.78 0.90 -3.68
CA LYS A 20 5.55 1.12 -5.11
C LYS A 20 5.64 -0.20 -5.88
N GLU A 21 6.71 -0.97 -5.64
CA GLU A 21 6.92 -2.27 -6.27
C GLU A 21 5.75 -3.22 -5.99
N LEU A 22 5.36 -3.40 -4.72
CA LEU A 22 4.24 -4.29 -4.36
C LEU A 22 2.92 -3.89 -5.04
N ILE A 23 2.61 -2.59 -5.12
CA ILE A 23 1.39 -2.10 -5.77
C ILE A 23 1.42 -2.39 -7.28
N LEU A 24 2.57 -2.15 -7.91
CA LEU A 24 2.76 -2.39 -9.34
C LEU A 24 2.74 -3.89 -9.68
N GLU A 25 3.32 -4.74 -8.85
CA GLU A 25 3.20 -6.20 -8.95
C GLU A 25 1.72 -6.62 -8.90
N GLY A 26 0.96 -6.09 -7.94
CA GLY A 26 -0.48 -6.36 -7.84
C GLY A 26 -1.26 -5.91 -9.08
N PHE A 27 -0.88 -4.80 -9.71
CA PHE A 27 -1.47 -4.35 -10.97
C PHE A 27 -1.09 -5.25 -12.14
N LEU A 28 0.18 -5.63 -12.26
CA LEU A 28 0.64 -6.52 -13.31
C LEU A 28 -0.07 -7.87 -13.25
N GLU A 29 -0.22 -8.45 -12.06
CA GLU A 29 -0.94 -9.70 -11.86
C GLU A 29 -2.42 -9.59 -12.28
N ARG A 30 -3.07 -8.46 -11.96
CA ARG A 30 -4.50 -8.26 -12.23
C ARG A 30 -4.80 -7.89 -13.68
N PHE A 31 -3.96 -7.08 -14.30
CA PHE A 31 -4.24 -6.45 -15.59
C PHE A 31 -3.34 -6.96 -16.72
N GLY A 32 -2.25 -7.67 -16.43
CA GLY A 32 -1.31 -8.22 -17.42
C GLY A 32 -0.34 -7.21 -18.03
N PHE A 33 -0.55 -5.91 -17.81
CA PHE A 33 0.35 -4.83 -18.17
C PHE A 33 0.19 -3.66 -17.21
N ILE A 34 1.15 -2.73 -17.23
CA ILE A 34 1.13 -1.51 -16.43
C ILE A 34 1.28 -0.30 -17.35
N ASP A 35 0.31 0.61 -17.28
CA ASP A 35 0.50 1.98 -17.76
C ASP A 35 0.94 2.87 -16.59
N HIS A 36 2.21 3.24 -16.59
CA HIS A 36 2.82 4.06 -15.54
C HIS A 36 2.29 5.50 -15.51
N SER A 37 1.67 5.98 -16.59
CA SER A 37 1.10 7.33 -16.65
C SER A 37 -0.16 7.48 -15.80
N LEU A 38 -0.85 6.38 -15.50
CA LEU A 38 -2.12 6.37 -14.75
C LEU A 38 -1.95 6.39 -13.23
N ASN A 39 -0.72 6.26 -12.72
CA ASN A 39 -0.44 6.16 -11.28
C ASN A 39 0.68 7.12 -10.83
N PRO A 40 0.57 8.43 -11.11
CA PRO A 40 1.64 9.39 -10.81
C PRO A 40 1.90 9.57 -9.31
N ASP A 41 0.90 9.30 -8.46
CA ASP A 41 1.05 9.32 -7.00
C ASP A 41 2.07 8.30 -6.48
N LEU A 42 2.30 7.21 -7.23
CA LEU A 42 3.30 6.21 -6.86
C LEU A 42 4.74 6.70 -7.02
N ASN A 43 4.96 7.83 -7.72
CA ASN A 43 6.30 8.38 -7.87
C ASN A 43 6.82 9.06 -6.59
N ASN A 44 5.90 9.57 -5.76
CA ASN A 44 6.22 10.22 -4.48
C ASN A 44 5.11 9.91 -3.47
N ILE A 45 5.03 8.64 -3.03
CA ILE A 45 3.95 8.16 -2.15
C ILE A 45 3.96 8.94 -0.83
N THR A 46 5.11 9.06 -0.17
CA THR A 46 5.18 9.73 1.14
C THR A 46 4.66 11.16 1.04
N GLU A 47 5.05 11.91 0.00
CA GLU A 47 4.61 13.29 -0.21
C GLU A 47 3.13 13.39 -0.60
N THR A 48 2.67 12.50 -1.49
CA THR A 48 1.29 12.53 -1.97
C THR A 48 0.28 12.34 -0.84
N TYR A 49 0.60 11.48 0.13
CA TYR A 49 -0.27 11.12 1.25
C TYR A 49 0.12 11.80 2.58
N ASN A 50 1.11 12.70 2.59
CA ASN A 50 1.43 13.56 3.74
C ASN A 50 0.58 14.83 3.74
N LYS A 51 -0.74 14.65 3.63
CA LYS A 51 -1.73 15.74 3.61
C LYS A 51 -2.75 15.49 4.71
N GLU A 52 -3.37 16.56 5.19
CA GLU A 52 -4.46 16.45 6.16
C GLU A 52 -5.58 15.55 5.59
N GLY A 53 -6.15 14.70 6.44
CA GLY A 53 -7.18 13.73 6.02
C GLY A 53 -6.66 12.56 5.18
N SER A 54 -5.34 12.39 5.05
CA SER A 54 -4.72 11.24 4.38
C SER A 54 -3.94 10.36 5.35
N LEU A 55 -4.01 9.04 5.14
CA LEU A 55 -3.23 8.05 5.86
C LEU A 55 -2.74 6.99 4.88
N PHE A 56 -1.45 6.65 4.96
CA PHE A 56 -0.90 5.51 4.24
C PHE A 56 -0.23 4.60 5.25
N LEU A 57 -0.67 3.34 5.28
CA LEU A 57 -0.13 2.29 6.14
C LEU A 57 0.58 1.22 5.31
N ILE A 58 1.58 0.63 5.94
CA ILE A 58 2.27 -0.59 5.47
C ILE A 58 2.17 -1.65 6.55
N GLY A 59 2.08 -2.91 6.13
CA GLY A 59 2.23 -4.07 7.00
C GLY A 59 3.59 -4.72 6.78
N LEU A 60 4.27 -5.01 7.89
CA LEU A 60 5.56 -5.70 7.90
C LEU A 60 5.43 -7.06 8.60
N ILE A 61 6.11 -8.07 8.05
CA ILE A 61 6.34 -9.37 8.70
C ILE A 61 7.85 -9.62 8.62
N GLU A 62 8.50 -9.83 9.76
CA GLU A 62 9.97 -10.03 9.81
C GLU A 62 10.72 -8.92 9.04
N GLU A 63 10.30 -7.66 9.25
CA GLU A 63 10.77 -6.45 8.57
C GLU A 63 10.50 -6.35 7.06
N GLN A 64 9.88 -7.37 6.46
CA GLN A 64 9.51 -7.36 5.05
C GLN A 64 8.15 -6.71 4.84
N LEU A 65 8.05 -5.79 3.88
CA LEU A 65 6.78 -5.21 3.47
C LEU A 65 5.92 -6.25 2.76
N VAL A 66 4.75 -6.54 3.34
CA VAL A 66 3.84 -7.58 2.86
C VAL A 66 2.49 -7.03 2.38
N CYS A 67 2.08 -5.87 2.87
CA CYS A 67 0.85 -5.23 2.43
C CYS A 67 0.92 -3.70 2.51
N THR A 68 0.08 -3.04 1.71
CA THR A 68 -0.12 -1.59 1.70
C THR A 68 -1.61 -1.27 1.78
N GLY A 69 -1.93 -0.09 2.31
CA GLY A 69 -3.26 0.48 2.21
C GLY A 69 -3.24 1.98 2.46
N ALA A 70 -4.08 2.71 1.75
CA ALA A 70 -4.20 4.15 1.89
C ALA A 70 -5.65 4.58 2.03
N LEU A 71 -5.85 5.66 2.80
CA LEU A 71 -7.12 6.30 3.05
C LEU A 71 -6.98 7.79 2.75
N THR A 72 -7.90 8.36 1.99
CA THR A 72 -8.00 9.81 1.78
C THR A 72 -9.42 10.29 2.05
N LYS A 73 -9.56 11.41 2.77
CA LYS A 73 -10.86 12.05 2.99
C LYS A 73 -11.38 12.64 1.67
N GLU A 74 -12.63 12.36 1.33
CA GLU A 74 -13.30 12.90 0.14
C GLU A 74 -14.19 14.09 0.50
N SER A 75 -15.17 13.88 1.38
CA SER A 75 -16.11 14.91 1.84
C SER A 75 -16.85 14.43 3.09
N GLY A 76 -17.25 15.34 3.98
CA GLY A 76 -18.00 14.98 5.20
C GLY A 76 -17.34 13.84 5.98
N ASP A 77 -18.08 12.75 6.14
CA ASP A 77 -17.64 11.49 6.77
C ASP A 77 -17.25 10.39 5.77
N THR A 78 -17.07 10.76 4.50
CA THR A 78 -16.69 9.85 3.41
C THR A 78 -15.18 9.87 3.18
N CYS A 79 -14.60 8.69 3.12
CA CYS A 79 -13.20 8.47 2.77
C CYS A 79 -13.08 7.45 1.64
N ARG A 80 -12.01 7.57 0.85
CA ARG A 80 -11.63 6.64 -0.20
C ARG A 80 -10.53 5.71 0.30
N LEU A 81 -10.77 4.41 0.19
CA LEU A 81 -9.74 3.39 0.34
C LEU A 81 -9.05 3.16 -1.01
N GLN A 82 -7.73 3.18 -1.01
CA GLN A 82 -6.92 3.05 -2.21
C GLN A 82 -5.58 2.37 -1.93
N ARG A 83 -4.88 1.99 -3.01
CA ARG A 83 -3.54 1.38 -2.95
C ARG A 83 -3.47 0.15 -2.01
N MET A 84 -4.56 -0.62 -1.97
CA MET A 84 -4.63 -1.88 -1.23
C MET A 84 -3.90 -2.96 -2.03
N SER A 85 -2.82 -3.51 -1.47
CA SER A 85 -2.07 -4.60 -2.11
C SER A 85 -1.50 -5.53 -1.04
N VAL A 86 -1.49 -6.83 -1.32
CA VAL A 86 -0.95 -7.86 -0.45
C VAL A 86 -0.09 -8.79 -1.30
N LYS A 87 1.14 -9.03 -0.83
CA LYS A 87 2.10 -9.92 -1.48
C LYS A 87 1.49 -11.33 -1.60
N LEU A 88 1.61 -11.95 -2.76
CA LEU A 88 0.89 -13.18 -3.12
C LEU A 88 1.00 -14.28 -2.05
N ALA A 89 2.21 -14.50 -1.51
CA ALA A 89 2.49 -15.50 -0.48
C ALA A 89 1.72 -15.29 0.84
N PHE A 90 1.22 -14.08 1.08
CA PHE A 90 0.52 -13.66 2.31
C PHE A 90 -0.98 -13.43 2.11
N ARG A 91 -1.52 -13.64 0.90
CA ARG A 91 -2.97 -13.55 0.65
C ARG A 91 -3.72 -14.64 1.42
N ASN A 92 -4.96 -14.34 1.80
CA ASN A 92 -5.83 -15.21 2.62
C ASN A 92 -5.26 -15.54 4.01
N ARG A 93 -4.37 -14.69 4.55
CA ARG A 93 -3.78 -14.82 5.90
C ARG A 93 -4.18 -13.71 6.88
N ALA A 94 -5.27 -12.99 6.57
CA ALA A 94 -5.77 -11.85 7.35
C ALA A 94 -4.71 -10.74 7.55
N CYS A 95 -4.13 -10.27 6.42
CA CYS A 95 -3.29 -9.08 6.37
C CYS A 95 -4.08 -7.80 6.15
#